data_AF-A0A2V6PNH4-F1
#
_entry.id   AF-A0A2V6PNH4-F1
#
_cell.length_a   1.000
_cell.length_b   1.000
_cell.length_c   1.000
_cell.angle_alpha   90.00
_cell.angle_beta   90.00
_cell.angle_gamma   90.00
#
_symmetry.space_group_name_H-M   'P 1'
#
loop_
_entity.id
_entity.type
_entity.pdbx_description
1 polymer ?
#
loop_
_entity_poly.entity_id
_entity_poly.type
_entity_poly.pdbx_seq_one_letter_code
_entity_poly.pdbx_strand_id
1 'polypeptide(L)' 'MKAAILHGPRDLRIESARMPEPGPGEVVVRVGMAGLCGTDYRIWTGDRPVAY' A
#
# COMPACT_ATOMS: atom_id res chain seq x y z
N MET A 1 11.98 1.92 4.53
CA MET A 1 11.08 0.87 5.08
C MET A 1 10.63 -0.06 3.97
N LYS A 2 10.32 -1.33 4.28
CA LYS A 2 9.78 -2.28 3.29
C LYS A 2 8.29 -1.98 3.05
N ALA A 3 7.86 -1.99 1.80
CA ALA A 3 6.47 -1.71 1.41
C ALA A 3 6.03 -2.64 0.26
N ALA A 4 4.74 -2.93 0.19
CA ALA A 4 4.12 -3.54 -0.98
C ALA A 4 3.55 -2.41 -1.85
N ILE A 5 4.05 -2.24 -3.08
CA ILE A 5 3.67 -1.18 -4.01
C ILE A 5 3.04 -1.82 -5.24
N LEU A 6 1.86 -1.33 -5.61
CA LEU A 6 1.10 -1.80 -6.76
C LEU A 6 1.31 -0.83 -7.92
N HIS A 7 2.07 -1.25 -8.95
CA HIS A 7 2.36 -0.41 -10.13
C HIS A 7 1.31 -0.53 -11.24
N GLY A 8 0.42 -1.51 -11.11
CA GLY A 8 -0.61 -1.83 -12.09
C GLY A 8 -1.38 -3.08 -11.69
N PRO A 9 -2.45 -3.45 -12.42
CA PRO A 9 -3.15 -4.70 -12.21
C PRO A 9 -2.17 -5.88 -12.23
N ARG A 10 -2.21 -6.69 -11.17
CA ARG A 10 -1.37 -7.88 -10.95
C ARG A 10 0.13 -7.61 -10.84
N ASP A 11 0.54 -6.35 -10.72
CA ASP A 11 1.95 -5.94 -10.58
C ASP A 11 2.23 -5.39 -9.17
N LEU A 12 2.09 -6.26 -8.17
CA LEU A 12 2.41 -5.96 -6.78
C LEU A 12 3.86 -6.36 -6.49
N ARG A 13 4.68 -5.41 -6.07
CA ARG A 13 6.10 -5.61 -5.79
C ARG A 13 6.40 -5.26 -4.35
N ILE A 14 7.39 -5.95 -3.80
CA ILE A 14 7.89 -5.66 -2.47
C ILE A 14 9.20 -4.89 -2.61
N GLU A 15 9.18 -3.63 -2.17
CA GLU A 15 10.26 -2.68 -2.46
C GLU A 15 10.63 -1.87 -1.21
N SER A 16 11.74 -1.14 -1.30
CA SER A 16 12.14 -0.18 -0.27
C SER A 16 11.53 1.18 -0.57
N ALA A 17 10.80 1.72 0.40
CA ALA A 17 10.23 3.06 0.37
C ALA A 17 10.89 3.97 1.41
N ARG A 18 10.85 5.30 1.20
CA ARG A 18 11.29 6.27 2.19
C ARG A 18 10.44 6.19 3.47
N MET A 19 11.04 6.47 4.62
CA MET A 19 10.25 6.66 5.84
C MET A 19 9.43 7.96 5.68
N PRO A 20 8.11 7.96 5.95
CA PRO A 20 7.33 9.18 5.91
C PRO A 20 7.70 10.10 7.07
N GLU A 21 7.60 11.41 6.83
CA GLU A 21 7.64 12.44 7.87
C GLU A 21 6.20 12.94 8.09
N PRO A 22 5.73 13.07 9.35
CA PRO A 22 4.36 13.49 9.61
C PRO A 22 4.21 15.00 9.40
N GLY A 23 3.10 15.42 8.78
CA GLY A 23 2.67 16.81 8.75
C GLY A 23 1.99 17.24 10.06
N PRO A 24 1.56 18.52 10.17
CA PRO A 24 0.82 19.01 11.33
C PRO A 24 -0.45 18.20 11.59
N GLY A 25 -0.57 17.62 12.78
CA GLY A 25 -1.71 16.78 13.18
C GLY A 25 -1.62 15.30 12.79
N GLU A 26 -0.55 14.88 12.12
CA GLU A 26 -0.32 13.49 11.74
C GLU A 26 0.63 12.78 12.70
N VAL A 27 0.60 11.45 12.70
CA VAL A 27 1.54 10.61 13.46
C VAL A 27 2.09 9.49 12.57
N VAL A 28 3.36 9.14 12.77
CA VAL A 28 3.96 7.97 12.11
C VAL A 28 3.77 6.74 12.98
N VAL A 29 3.12 5.72 12.41
CA VAL A 29 2.86 4.45 13.10
C VAL A 29 3.78 3.37 12.56
N ARG A 30 4.45 2.64 13.47
CA ARG A 30 5.16 1.41 13.12
C ARG A 30 4.14 0.27 12.98
N VAL A 31 3.81 -0.08 11.74
CA VAL A 31 2.87 -1.17 11.44
C VAL A 31 3.43 -2.51 11.93
N GLY A 32 2.69 -3.19 12.81
CA GLY A 32 3.03 -4.55 13.28
C GLY A 32 2.41 -5.65 12.42
N MET A 33 1.19 -5.44 11.94
CA MET A 33 0.45 -6.34 11.06
C MET A 33 -0.59 -5.55 10.25
N ALA A 34 -0.86 -5.98 9.02
CA ALA A 34 -1.97 -5.50 8.20
C ALA A 34 -2.66 -6.71 7.56
N GLY A 35 -3.98 -6.81 7.73
CA GLY A 35 -4.79 -7.85 7.08
C GLY A 35 -5.12 -7.49 5.64
N LEU A 36 -5.44 -8.50 4.83
CA LEU A 36 -5.95 -8.31 3.47
C LEU A 36 -7.47 -8.44 3.46
N CYS A 37 -8.13 -7.52 2.78
CA CYS A 37 -9.56 -7.52 2.52
C CYS A 37 -9.83 -7.95 1.07
N GLY A 38 -11.05 -8.42 0.78
CA GLY A 38 -11.48 -8.70 -0.60
C GLY A 38 -11.42 -7.46 -1.51
N THR A 39 -11.47 -6.25 -0.94
CA THR A 39 -11.26 -5.01 -1.72
C THR A 39 -9.83 -4.88 -2.20
N ASP A 40 -8.82 -5.27 -1.42
CA ASP A 40 -7.42 -5.25 -1.85
C ASP A 40 -7.22 -6.20 -3.03
N TYR A 41 -7.85 -7.38 -2.99
CA TYR A 41 -7.84 -8.33 -4.09
C TYR A 41 -8.45 -7.74 -5.37
N ARG A 42 -9.61 -7.09 -5.28
CA ARG A 42 -10.26 -6.45 -6.45
C ARG A 42 -9.46 -5.29 -7.02
N ILE A 43 -8.72 -4.56 -6.18
CA ILE A 43 -7.80 -3.51 -6.65
C ILE A 43 -6.60 -4.17 -7.35
N TRP A 44 -6.01 -5.20 -6.74
CA TRP A 44 -4.89 -5.94 -7.32
C TRP A 44 -5.23 -6.59 -8.66
N THR A 45 -6.42 -7.18 -8.83
CA THR A 45 -6.83 -7.78 -10.12
C THR A 45 -7.14 -6.73 -11.19
N GLY A 46 -7.43 -5.49 -10.81
CA GLY A 46 -7.93 -4.44 -11.69
C GLY A 46 -9.46 -4.39 -11.82
N ASP A 47 -10.20 -5.24 -11.11
CA ASP A 47 -11.68 -5.25 -11.13
C ASP A 47 -12.27 -3.99 -10.48
N ARG A 48 -11.52 -3.35 -9.58
CA ARG A 48 -11.86 -2.05 -8.99
C ARG A 48 -10.89 -0.98 -9.51
N PRO A 49 -11.38 0.05 -10.21
CA PRO A 49 -10.52 1.11 -10.73
C PRO A 49 -9.94 1.97 -9.59
N VAL A 50 -8.63 2.24 -9.68
CA VAL A 50 -7.86 3.15 -8.84
C VAL A 50 -6.80 3.84 -9.70
N ALA A 51 -6.18 4.90 -9.18
CA ALA A 51 -4.93 5.40 -9.75
C ALA A 51 -3.79 4.48 -9.29
N TYR A 52 -3.03 3.94 -10.24
CA TYR A 52 -1.82 3.14 -9.99
C TYR A 52 -0.59 4.06 -9.95
#